data_AF-A0A3P8XWX3-F1
#
_entry.id   AF-A0A3P8XWX3-F1
#
_cell.length_a   1.000
_cell.length_b   1.000
_cell.length_c   1.000
_cell.angle_alpha   90.00
_cell.angle_beta   90.00
_cell.angle_gamma   90.00
#
_symmetry.space_group_name_H-M   'P 1'
#
loop_
_entity.id
_entity.type
_entity.pdbx_description
1 polymer ?
#
loop_
_entity_poly.entity_id
_entity_poly.type
_entity_poly.pdbx_seq_one_letter_code
_entity_poly.pdbx_strand_id
1 'polypeptide(L)'
;MRRILSHDTFKTVREIGKYFDCHDILTASGRAISSQYFCTKSTSHSTAMDLSDMRKKYKGDKECFEENQLVSLDPIKQFGDWFDQATKCPEIGEPNAMCLATSTKDGRPSARMVLLKGYSDEGFRFFTNYESRKGGELESNPQACLCFYWEPINRQIRIEGKVKRIPYQSSCDYFHSRPKSSQIGAVVSRQSTPVPDRNHLRQKNAELEEKYKDTDVPMPDYWGGYIVMPDLIEFWQGQTNRLHDRIVFTRPKTGESVLEDYQHPAEAGWVYQRLSP
;
A
#
# COMPACT_ATOMS: atom_id res chain seq x y z
N MET A 1 48.89 -22.85 47.15
CA MET A 1 50.25 -22.29 46.98
C MET A 1 50.11 -20.97 46.21
N ARG A 2 50.51 -19.84 46.82
CA ARG A 2 51.72 -19.06 46.49
C ARG A 2 51.75 -18.59 45.01
N ARG A 3 51.49 -17.29 44.73
CA ARG A 3 52.45 -16.14 44.64
C ARG A 3 53.00 -16.00 43.19
N ILE A 4 53.28 -14.83 42.58
CA ILE A 4 53.28 -13.40 43.00
C ILE A 4 53.34 -12.47 41.74
N LEU A 5 52.88 -11.21 41.88
CA LEU A 5 53.25 -9.89 41.27
C LEU A 5 54.05 -9.83 39.94
N SER A 6 54.05 -8.77 39.09
CA SER A 6 53.88 -7.31 39.25
C SER A 6 53.60 -6.66 37.86
N HIS A 7 53.60 -5.34 37.54
CA HIS A 7 53.90 -4.06 38.25
C HIS A 7 53.12 -2.89 37.56
N ASP A 8 53.48 -1.65 37.91
CA ASP A 8 53.05 -0.30 37.46
C ASP A 8 53.21 0.02 35.94
N THR A 9 52.74 1.14 35.32
CA THR A 9 52.78 2.56 35.80
C THR A 9 51.90 3.54 34.97
N PHE A 10 51.38 4.58 35.64
CA PHE A 10 50.91 5.93 35.25
C PHE A 10 50.82 6.49 33.78
N LYS A 11 49.85 7.43 33.64
CA LYS A 11 49.77 8.69 32.82
C LYS A 11 48.88 8.74 31.53
N THR A 12 47.69 9.34 31.71
CA THR A 12 47.18 10.57 31.06
C THR A 12 47.30 10.77 29.54
N VAL A 13 46.15 10.98 28.84
CA VAL A 13 45.78 12.22 28.10
C VAL A 13 44.32 12.14 27.61
N ARG A 14 43.73 13.31 27.32
CA ARG A 14 42.31 13.60 26.99
C ARG A 14 41.89 13.12 25.60
N GLU A 15 40.59 12.92 25.40
CA GLU A 15 39.89 13.60 24.29
C GLU A 15 38.41 13.91 24.63
N ILE A 16 37.77 14.76 23.82
CA ILE A 16 36.62 15.58 24.21
C ILE A 16 35.35 15.15 23.47
N GLY A 17 34.29 14.85 24.23
CA GLY A 17 32.93 14.66 23.71
C GLY A 17 31.91 15.28 24.66
N LYS A 18 31.66 16.58 24.55
CA LYS A 18 30.65 17.26 25.39
C LYS A 18 29.26 16.87 24.93
N TYR A 19 28.54 16.19 25.81
CA TYR A 19 27.07 16.18 25.82
C TYR A 19 26.58 17.62 25.92
N PHE A 20 25.59 17.98 25.10
CA PHE A 20 24.77 19.18 25.34
C PHE A 20 23.56 18.78 26.17
N ASP A 21 23.68 18.93 27.48
CA ASP A 21 22.53 18.89 28.38
C ASP A 21 21.67 20.15 28.15
N CYS A 22 20.35 19.97 28.11
CA CYS A 22 19.41 21.05 27.86
C CYS A 22 18.69 21.41 29.16
N HIS A 23 19.29 22.32 29.94
CA HIS A 23 18.58 23.09 30.95
C HIS A 23 19.32 24.40 31.24
N ASP A 24 18.65 25.52 30.98
CA ASP A 24 18.65 26.65 31.91
C ASP A 24 17.44 27.56 31.62
N ILE A 25 16.70 27.91 32.66
CA ILE A 25 15.57 28.84 32.60
C ILE A 25 16.05 30.18 33.16
N LEU A 26 16.07 31.22 32.33
CA LEU A 26 16.22 32.59 32.79
C LEU A 26 15.16 33.50 32.16
N THR A 27 14.34 34.10 33.02
CA THR A 27 13.32 35.08 32.66
C THR A 27 13.87 36.50 32.69
N ALA A 28 13.73 37.28 31.61
CA ALA A 28 13.15 38.64 31.65
C ALA A 28 13.20 39.36 30.28
N SER A 29 12.10 40.03 29.95
CA SER A 29 11.95 41.17 29.03
C SER A 29 12.34 41.03 27.54
N GLY A 30 11.36 41.28 26.68
CA GLY A 30 11.57 42.10 25.47
C GLY A 30 11.94 41.39 24.17
N ARG A 31 10.95 41.28 23.27
CA ARG A 31 11.04 40.84 21.85
C ARG A 31 11.31 39.35 21.65
N ALA A 32 10.26 38.65 21.19
CA ALA A 32 10.42 37.36 20.53
C ALA A 32 11.19 37.53 19.22
N ILE A 33 12.47 37.18 19.22
CA ILE A 33 13.25 37.05 17.99
C ILE A 33 12.81 35.74 17.34
N SER A 34 12.07 35.84 16.23
CA SER A 34 11.79 34.69 15.37
C SER A 34 13.11 34.16 14.82
N SER A 35 13.61 33.08 15.42
CA SER A 35 14.78 32.36 14.92
C SER A 35 14.39 31.64 13.64
N GLN A 36 14.47 32.35 12.51
CA GLN A 36 14.36 31.74 11.19
C GLN A 36 15.62 30.90 10.95
N TYR A 37 15.54 29.61 11.28
CA TYR A 37 16.56 28.63 10.94
C TYR A 37 16.58 28.42 9.42
N PHE A 38 17.30 29.30 8.72
CA PHE A 38 17.64 29.09 7.31
C PHE A 38 18.58 27.89 7.21
N CYS A 39 18.02 26.74 6.80
CA CYS A 39 18.78 25.55 6.50
C CYS A 39 19.64 25.79 5.25
N THR A 40 20.90 26.18 5.45
CA THR A 40 21.89 26.25 4.39
C THR A 40 22.29 24.84 3.97
N LYS A 41 22.35 24.57 2.66
CA LYS A 41 22.76 23.25 2.15
C LYS A 41 24.19 22.94 2.61
N SER A 42 24.34 22.05 3.58
CA SER A 42 25.62 21.45 3.94
C SER A 42 26.01 20.43 2.88
N THR A 43 27.01 20.74 2.07
CA THR A 43 27.58 19.81 1.08
C THR A 43 28.62 18.90 1.73
N SER A 44 28.19 18.05 2.67
CA SER A 44 29.00 16.89 3.06
C SER A 44 29.07 15.92 1.88
N HIS A 45 30.27 15.46 1.52
CA HIS A 45 30.43 14.36 0.58
C HIS A 45 29.99 13.05 1.24
N SER A 46 28.69 12.82 1.19
CA SER A 46 28.03 11.59 1.60
C SER A 46 28.20 10.51 0.54
N THR A 47 28.44 9.27 0.96
CA THR A 47 28.39 8.08 0.09
C THR A 47 26.97 7.64 -0.26
N ALA A 48 25.94 8.34 0.25
CA ALA A 48 24.56 8.10 -0.12
C ALA A 48 24.27 8.59 -1.54
N MET A 49 23.56 7.77 -2.30
CA MET A 49 23.05 8.13 -3.61
C MET A 49 21.93 9.18 -3.47
N ASP A 50 22.14 10.39 -4.02
CA ASP A 50 21.11 11.42 -4.09
C ASP A 50 20.14 11.11 -5.24
N LEU A 51 18.85 11.04 -4.93
CA LEU A 51 17.76 10.76 -5.88
C LEU A 51 16.80 11.96 -6.05
N SER A 52 17.12 13.12 -5.47
CA SER A 52 16.21 14.26 -5.38
C SER A 52 15.77 14.84 -6.73
N ASP A 53 16.64 14.75 -7.74
CA ASP A 53 16.37 15.24 -9.10
C ASP A 53 15.62 14.24 -10.02
N MET A 54 15.27 13.03 -9.53
CA MET A 54 14.55 12.03 -10.33
C MET A 54 13.06 12.36 -10.58
N ARG A 55 12.53 13.44 -10.01
CA ARG A 55 11.10 13.80 -10.13
C ARG A 55 10.77 14.29 -11.54
N LYS A 56 9.93 13.52 -12.25
CA LYS A 56 9.31 13.95 -13.51
C LYS A 56 8.40 15.18 -13.30
N LYS A 57 8.20 15.96 -14.37
CA LYS A 57 7.14 16.97 -14.42
C LYS A 57 5.79 16.28 -14.60
N TYR A 58 4.76 16.87 -14.02
CA TYR A 58 3.39 16.36 -13.98
C TYR A 58 2.49 17.22 -14.88
N LYS A 59 1.17 17.17 -14.67
CA LYS A 59 0.22 18.14 -15.22
C LYS A 59 0.47 19.55 -14.65
N GLY A 60 -0.09 20.58 -15.31
CA GLY A 60 -0.04 21.96 -14.82
C GLY A 60 -1.36 22.41 -14.20
N ASP A 61 -1.38 23.55 -13.52
CA ASP A 61 -2.53 24.12 -12.80
C ASP A 61 -3.81 24.26 -13.66
N LYS A 62 -3.68 24.33 -15.00
CA LYS A 62 -4.79 24.34 -15.96
C LYS A 62 -5.47 22.97 -16.16
N GLU A 63 -4.91 21.92 -15.57
CA GLU A 63 -5.39 20.53 -15.58
C GLU A 63 -5.53 20.02 -14.13
N CYS A 64 -5.93 20.92 -13.22
CA CYS A 64 -6.42 20.60 -11.88
C CYS A 64 -7.48 19.49 -11.94
N PHE A 65 -7.61 18.72 -10.85
CA PHE A 65 -8.72 17.80 -10.61
C PHE A 65 -9.55 18.31 -9.43
N GLU A 66 -10.55 19.12 -9.78
CA GLU A 66 -11.53 19.76 -8.91
C GLU A 66 -12.76 18.87 -8.68
N GLU A 67 -13.55 19.21 -7.66
CA GLU A 67 -14.78 18.52 -7.28
C GLU A 67 -15.83 18.52 -8.41
N ASN A 68 -15.81 19.55 -9.26
CA ASN A 68 -16.68 19.67 -10.44
C ASN A 68 -16.29 18.74 -11.61
N GLN A 69 -15.10 18.10 -11.55
CA GLN A 69 -14.61 17.12 -12.52
C GLN A 69 -14.81 15.67 -12.03
N LEU A 70 -15.41 15.46 -10.86
CA LEU A 70 -15.92 14.16 -10.47
C LEU A 70 -17.05 13.76 -11.43
N VAL A 71 -16.90 12.63 -12.12
CA VAL A 71 -17.96 12.10 -13.01
C VAL A 71 -19.13 11.50 -12.21
N SER A 72 -18.96 11.32 -10.91
CA SER A 72 -19.89 10.67 -10.00
C SER A 72 -19.57 11.04 -8.55
N LEU A 73 -20.60 11.20 -7.72
CA LEU A 73 -20.44 11.30 -6.26
C LEU A 73 -20.57 9.92 -5.56
N ASP A 74 -20.79 8.85 -6.31
CA ASP A 74 -20.45 7.48 -5.89
C ASP A 74 -18.97 7.18 -6.25
N PRO A 75 -18.09 6.94 -5.25
CA PRO A 75 -16.67 6.71 -5.50
C PRO A 75 -16.36 5.38 -6.20
N ILE A 76 -17.26 4.38 -6.19
CA ILE A 76 -17.07 3.15 -6.97
C ILE A 76 -17.19 3.45 -8.47
N LYS A 77 -18.13 4.31 -8.86
CA LYS A 77 -18.27 4.76 -10.26
C LYS A 77 -17.11 5.67 -10.67
N GLN A 78 -16.65 6.56 -9.78
CA GLN A 78 -15.45 7.38 -10.03
C GLN A 78 -14.17 6.54 -10.17
N PHE A 79 -14.03 5.46 -9.39
CA PHE A 79 -12.99 4.46 -9.63
C PHE A 79 -13.13 3.84 -11.03
N GLY A 80 -14.35 3.46 -11.43
CA GLY A 80 -14.61 2.84 -12.74
C GLY A 80 -14.19 3.71 -13.92
N ASP A 81 -14.45 5.01 -13.86
CA ASP A 81 -14.01 5.99 -14.86
C ASP A 81 -12.48 6.13 -14.94
N TRP A 82 -11.81 6.30 -13.80
CA TRP A 82 -10.34 6.38 -13.79
C TRP A 82 -9.69 5.06 -14.23
N PHE A 83 -10.30 3.92 -13.89
CA PHE A 83 -9.86 2.59 -14.31
C PHE A 83 -10.02 2.39 -15.82
N ASP A 84 -11.14 2.79 -16.41
CA ASP A 84 -11.35 2.78 -17.87
C ASP A 84 -10.37 3.69 -18.61
N GLN A 85 -10.07 4.88 -18.08
CA GLN A 85 -9.01 5.74 -18.62
C GLN A 85 -7.63 5.06 -18.52
N ALA A 86 -7.35 4.33 -17.45
CA ALA A 86 -6.11 3.57 -17.30
C ALA A 86 -6.01 2.37 -18.26
N THR A 87 -7.12 1.67 -18.57
CA THR A 87 -7.11 0.57 -19.55
C THR A 87 -6.96 1.04 -21.00
N LYS A 88 -7.26 2.31 -21.28
CA LYS A 88 -7.07 2.94 -22.60
C LYS A 88 -5.69 3.56 -22.81
N CYS A 89 -4.85 3.61 -21.77
CA CYS A 89 -3.49 4.17 -21.84
C CYS A 89 -2.50 3.09 -22.32
N PRO A 90 -1.87 3.20 -23.49
CA PRO A 90 -1.02 2.14 -24.05
C PRO A 90 0.28 1.89 -23.24
N GLU A 91 0.70 2.85 -22.42
CA GLU A 91 1.86 2.75 -21.53
C GLU A 91 1.56 1.98 -20.23
N ILE A 92 0.29 1.67 -19.92
CA ILE A 92 -0.12 0.95 -18.70
C ILE A 92 -0.35 -0.52 -19.03
N GLY A 93 0.65 -1.36 -18.73
CA GLY A 93 0.61 -2.80 -19.03
C GLY A 93 -0.44 -3.61 -18.24
N GLU A 94 -0.55 -3.39 -16.93
CA GLU A 94 -1.56 -4.03 -16.07
C GLU A 94 -2.32 -2.98 -15.24
N PRO A 95 -3.37 -2.34 -15.79
CA PRO A 95 -4.15 -1.32 -15.09
C PRO A 95 -4.79 -1.82 -13.78
N ASN A 96 -5.04 -3.13 -13.69
CA ASN A 96 -5.58 -3.79 -12.50
C ASN A 96 -4.51 -4.27 -11.50
N ALA A 97 -3.22 -3.98 -11.73
CA ALA A 97 -2.18 -4.21 -10.73
C ALA A 97 -2.32 -3.21 -9.58
N MET A 98 -2.39 -3.73 -8.36
CA MET A 98 -2.51 -2.96 -7.14
C MET A 98 -1.55 -3.48 -6.07
N CYS A 99 -0.96 -2.56 -5.31
CA CYS A 99 -0.25 -2.92 -4.09
C CYS A 99 -1.29 -3.19 -2.99
N LEU A 100 -1.31 -4.40 -2.45
CA LEU A 100 -2.13 -4.78 -1.31
C LEU A 100 -1.26 -4.74 -0.04
N ALA A 101 -1.55 -3.81 0.85
CA ALA A 101 -0.98 -3.73 2.19
C ALA A 101 -1.92 -4.40 3.21
N THR A 102 -1.34 -5.21 4.09
CA THR A 102 -1.99 -5.90 5.22
C THR A 102 -1.07 -5.81 6.44
N SER A 103 -1.54 -6.18 7.63
CA SER A 103 -0.71 -6.20 8.83
C SER A 103 -1.11 -7.33 9.78
N THR A 104 -0.17 -7.75 10.61
CA THR A 104 -0.46 -8.61 11.77
C THR A 104 -1.23 -7.84 12.86
N LYS A 105 -1.85 -8.55 13.81
CA LYS A 105 -2.62 -7.94 14.91
C LYS A 105 -1.80 -6.98 15.79
N ASP A 106 -0.49 -7.18 15.91
CA ASP A 106 0.46 -6.31 16.60
C ASP A 106 0.92 -5.09 15.76
N GLY A 107 0.33 -4.90 14.58
CA GLY A 107 0.54 -3.69 13.77
C GLY A 107 1.76 -3.75 12.84
N ARG A 108 2.39 -4.92 12.63
CA ARG A 108 3.52 -5.06 11.71
C ARG A 108 3.03 -5.15 10.26
N PRO A 109 3.29 -4.17 9.39
CA PRO A 109 2.75 -4.16 8.03
C PRO A 109 3.52 -5.10 7.10
N SER A 110 2.86 -5.51 6.02
CA SER A 110 3.50 -6.10 4.84
C SER A 110 2.71 -5.82 3.56
N ALA A 111 3.43 -5.64 2.46
CA ALA A 111 2.86 -5.22 1.19
C ALA A 111 3.39 -6.07 0.03
N ARG A 112 2.59 -6.21 -1.03
CA ARG A 112 2.94 -6.91 -2.28
C ARG A 112 1.98 -6.54 -3.40
N MET A 113 2.41 -6.71 -4.65
CA MET A 113 1.51 -6.58 -5.80
C MET A 113 0.54 -7.77 -5.87
N VAL A 114 -0.71 -7.47 -6.20
CA VAL A 114 -1.76 -8.42 -6.60
C VAL A 114 -2.55 -7.82 -7.77
N LEU A 115 -3.38 -8.61 -8.43
CA LEU A 115 -4.26 -8.13 -9.49
C LEU A 115 -5.71 -8.06 -8.99
N LEU A 116 -6.37 -6.92 -9.20
CA LEU A 116 -7.82 -6.80 -9.05
C LEU A 116 -8.50 -7.70 -10.09
N LYS A 117 -9.47 -8.51 -9.64
CA LYS A 117 -10.22 -9.49 -10.46
C LYS A 117 -11.71 -9.20 -10.57
N GLY A 118 -12.14 -8.05 -10.06
CA GLY A 118 -13.48 -7.51 -10.20
C GLY A 118 -13.78 -6.51 -9.09
N TYR A 119 -14.74 -5.63 -9.33
CA TYR A 119 -15.25 -4.72 -8.31
C TYR A 119 -16.77 -4.57 -8.49
N SER A 120 -17.45 -4.12 -7.45
CA SER A 120 -18.86 -3.73 -7.46
C SER A 120 -19.12 -2.77 -6.29
N ASP A 121 -20.37 -2.38 -6.08
CA ASP A 121 -20.87 -1.69 -4.89
C ASP A 121 -20.44 -2.35 -3.55
N GLU A 122 -20.38 -3.69 -3.51
CA GLU A 122 -19.84 -4.46 -2.38
C GLU A 122 -18.33 -4.23 -2.11
N GLY A 123 -17.56 -3.81 -3.11
CA GLY A 123 -16.12 -3.57 -3.01
C GLY A 123 -15.24 -4.34 -4.01
N PHE A 124 -13.97 -4.50 -3.65
CA PHE A 124 -12.87 -4.86 -4.57
C PHE A 124 -12.37 -6.29 -4.35
N ARG A 125 -12.45 -7.15 -5.38
CA ARG A 125 -12.15 -8.59 -5.31
C ARG A 125 -10.77 -8.96 -5.84
N PHE A 126 -10.04 -9.78 -5.08
CA PHE A 126 -8.78 -10.40 -5.49
C PHE A 126 -8.68 -11.85 -5.00
N PHE A 127 -7.80 -12.64 -5.60
CA PHE A 127 -7.69 -14.07 -5.31
C PHE A 127 -6.28 -14.45 -4.87
N THR A 128 -6.18 -15.38 -3.93
CA THR A 128 -4.90 -15.76 -3.32
C THR A 128 -4.96 -17.12 -2.63
N ASN A 129 -3.81 -17.54 -2.08
CA ASN A 129 -3.73 -18.70 -1.20
C ASN A 129 -3.92 -18.22 0.26
N TYR A 130 -4.89 -18.78 0.97
CA TYR A 130 -5.27 -18.46 2.34
C TYR A 130 -4.18 -18.80 3.37
N GLU A 131 -3.31 -19.78 3.11
CA GLU A 131 -2.14 -20.11 3.95
C GLU A 131 -0.95 -19.15 3.73
N SER A 132 -0.97 -18.33 2.66
CA SER A 132 0.10 -17.37 2.42
C SER A 132 0.19 -16.30 3.52
N ARG A 133 1.34 -15.62 3.64
CA ARG A 133 1.54 -14.56 4.65
C ARG A 133 0.39 -13.53 4.68
N LYS A 134 -0.08 -13.09 3.50
CA LYS A 134 -1.21 -12.13 3.42
C LYS A 134 -2.54 -12.76 3.85
N GLY A 135 -2.72 -14.06 3.61
CA GLY A 135 -3.91 -14.79 4.05
C GLY A 135 -3.95 -14.88 5.57
N GLY A 136 -2.87 -15.34 6.21
CA GLY A 136 -2.77 -15.35 7.68
C GLY A 136 -2.89 -13.96 8.33
N GLU A 137 -2.33 -12.91 7.69
CA GLU A 137 -2.54 -11.52 8.11
C GLU A 137 -4.03 -11.13 8.03
N LEU A 138 -4.71 -11.38 6.90
CA LEU A 138 -6.13 -11.04 6.71
C LEU A 138 -7.11 -11.83 7.60
N GLU A 139 -6.83 -13.11 7.85
CA GLU A 139 -7.66 -13.96 8.72
C GLU A 139 -7.54 -13.58 10.19
N SER A 140 -6.38 -13.06 10.60
CA SER A 140 -6.17 -12.56 11.97
C SER A 140 -6.58 -11.09 12.12
N ASN A 141 -6.33 -10.25 11.12
CA ASN A 141 -6.65 -8.83 11.09
C ASN A 141 -7.33 -8.49 9.75
N PRO A 142 -8.68 -8.51 9.67
CA PRO A 142 -9.43 -8.38 8.42
C PRO A 142 -9.52 -6.93 7.93
N GLN A 143 -8.37 -6.30 7.73
CA GLN A 143 -8.19 -4.92 7.29
C GLN A 143 -7.14 -4.89 6.16
N ALA A 144 -7.39 -4.08 5.14
CA ALA A 144 -6.46 -3.89 4.04
C ALA A 144 -6.47 -2.46 3.50
N CYS A 145 -5.33 -2.08 2.92
CA CYS A 145 -5.22 -0.92 2.04
C CYS A 145 -4.81 -1.40 0.64
N LEU A 146 -5.49 -0.92 -0.39
CA LEU A 146 -5.16 -1.12 -1.81
C LEU A 146 -4.61 0.19 -2.35
N CYS A 147 -3.51 0.12 -3.11
CA CYS A 147 -2.95 1.27 -3.81
C CYS A 147 -2.78 0.94 -5.30
N PHE A 148 -3.54 1.63 -6.14
CA PHE A 148 -3.31 1.70 -7.58
C PHE A 148 -2.40 2.89 -7.87
N TYR A 149 -1.41 2.72 -8.75
CA TYR A 149 -0.56 3.83 -9.20
C TYR A 149 -0.33 3.71 -10.70
N TRP A 150 -0.86 4.67 -11.44
CA TRP A 150 -0.80 4.74 -12.89
C TRP A 150 0.11 5.90 -13.28
N GLU A 151 1.40 5.60 -13.34
CA GLU A 151 2.46 6.60 -13.59
C GLU A 151 2.24 7.42 -14.88
N PRO A 152 1.87 6.84 -16.04
CA PRO A 152 1.73 7.61 -17.28
C PRO A 152 0.66 8.72 -17.23
N ILE A 153 -0.44 8.48 -16.51
CA ILE A 153 -1.53 9.46 -16.29
C ILE A 153 -1.40 10.22 -14.97
N ASN A 154 -0.35 9.94 -14.21
CA ASN A 154 0.01 10.59 -12.95
C ASN A 154 -1.11 10.52 -11.90
N ARG A 155 -1.74 9.35 -11.75
CA ARG A 155 -2.84 9.14 -10.80
C ARG A 155 -2.53 8.03 -9.81
N GLN A 156 -3.07 8.19 -8.61
CA GLN A 156 -3.09 7.17 -7.57
C GLN A 156 -4.52 7.05 -7.04
N ILE A 157 -4.93 5.81 -6.73
CA ILE A 157 -6.12 5.56 -5.93
C ILE A 157 -5.71 4.77 -4.70
N ARG A 158 -6.08 5.24 -3.52
CA ARG A 158 -6.01 4.47 -2.27
C ARG A 158 -7.43 4.02 -1.89
N ILE A 159 -7.58 2.76 -1.50
CA ILE A 159 -8.83 2.22 -0.96
C ILE A 159 -8.51 1.54 0.35
N GLU A 160 -9.23 1.87 1.41
CA GLU A 160 -9.09 1.24 2.72
C GLU A 160 -10.43 0.62 3.13
N GLY A 161 -10.34 -0.49 3.88
CA GLY A 161 -11.52 -1.08 4.49
C GLY A 161 -11.37 -2.53 4.92
N LYS A 162 -12.51 -3.05 5.39
CA LYS A 162 -12.64 -4.40 5.96
C LYS A 162 -12.58 -5.46 4.88
N VAL A 163 -11.98 -6.61 5.20
CA VAL A 163 -11.84 -7.73 4.29
C VAL A 163 -12.72 -8.91 4.72
N LYS A 164 -13.34 -9.59 3.74
CA LYS A 164 -14.02 -10.87 3.93
C LYS A 164 -13.58 -11.86 2.86
N ARG A 165 -13.56 -13.17 3.16
CA ARG A 165 -13.56 -14.20 2.11
C ARG A 165 -14.85 -14.09 1.30
N ILE A 166 -14.77 -14.32 -0.01
CA ILE A 166 -15.96 -14.46 -0.85
C ILE A 166 -16.56 -15.88 -0.69
N PRO A 167 -17.80 -16.14 -1.12
CA PRO A 167 -18.38 -17.49 -1.06
C PRO A 167 -17.50 -18.53 -1.77
N TYR A 168 -17.51 -19.77 -1.24
CA TYR A 168 -16.73 -20.88 -1.80
C TYR A 168 -17.05 -21.11 -3.28
N GLN A 169 -18.33 -21.13 -3.66
CA GLN A 169 -18.75 -21.30 -5.04
C GLN A 169 -18.17 -20.22 -5.97
N SER A 170 -18.22 -18.95 -5.57
CA SER A 170 -17.62 -17.84 -6.33
C SER A 170 -16.09 -17.97 -6.46
N SER A 171 -15.43 -18.67 -5.53
CA SER A 171 -14.02 -19.03 -5.67
C SER A 171 -13.81 -20.18 -6.67
N CYS A 172 -14.64 -21.22 -6.63
CA CYS A 172 -14.61 -22.33 -7.60
C CYS A 172 -14.86 -21.86 -9.04
N ASP A 173 -15.90 -21.03 -9.24
CA ASP A 173 -16.28 -20.52 -10.55
C ASP A 173 -15.13 -19.72 -11.18
N TYR A 174 -14.51 -18.83 -10.39
CA TYR A 174 -13.33 -18.07 -10.83
C TYR A 174 -12.07 -18.94 -10.94
N PHE A 175 -11.91 -20.00 -10.15
CA PHE A 175 -10.78 -20.92 -10.30
C PHE A 175 -10.84 -21.63 -11.65
N HIS A 176 -11.99 -22.22 -11.99
CA HIS A 176 -12.18 -22.96 -13.25
C HIS A 176 -12.23 -22.03 -14.47
N SER A 177 -12.58 -20.74 -14.32
CA SER A 177 -12.51 -19.76 -15.42
C SER A 177 -11.08 -19.33 -15.78
N ARG A 178 -10.05 -19.72 -15.01
CA ARG A 178 -8.64 -19.40 -15.30
C ARG A 178 -8.04 -20.42 -16.28
N PRO A 179 -7.01 -20.04 -17.07
CA PRO A 179 -6.27 -21.00 -17.88
C PRO A 179 -5.77 -22.21 -17.06
N LYS A 180 -5.76 -23.41 -17.64
CA LYS A 180 -5.42 -24.65 -16.93
C LYS A 180 -4.03 -24.61 -16.26
N SER A 181 -3.04 -23.98 -16.90
CA SER A 181 -1.71 -23.72 -16.32
C SER A 181 -1.75 -22.80 -15.08
N SER A 182 -2.67 -21.83 -15.04
CA SER A 182 -2.91 -20.97 -13.87
C SER A 182 -3.62 -21.70 -12.72
N GLN A 183 -4.47 -22.68 -13.03
CA GLN A 183 -5.05 -23.59 -12.05
C GLN A 183 -3.96 -24.48 -11.45
N ILE A 184 -3.19 -25.17 -12.31
CA ILE A 184 -2.07 -26.04 -11.90
C ILE A 184 -1.05 -25.26 -11.05
N GLY A 185 -0.61 -24.07 -11.49
CA GLY A 185 0.34 -23.25 -10.73
C GLY A 185 -0.14 -22.86 -9.32
N ALA A 186 -1.45 -22.82 -9.08
CA ALA A 186 -2.01 -22.60 -7.74
C ALA A 186 -2.01 -23.87 -6.87
N VAL A 187 -1.99 -25.07 -7.47
CA VAL A 187 -1.81 -26.37 -6.78
C VAL A 187 -0.33 -26.67 -6.53
N VAL A 188 0.57 -26.28 -7.44
CA VAL A 188 2.03 -26.46 -7.31
C VAL A 188 2.60 -25.73 -6.09
N SER A 189 2.05 -24.57 -5.74
CA SER A 189 2.62 -23.67 -4.74
C SER A 189 1.73 -23.50 -3.51
N ARG A 190 2.14 -24.11 -2.39
CA ARG A 190 1.83 -23.56 -1.06
C ARG A 190 2.52 -22.21 -0.95
N GLN A 191 1.78 -21.15 -1.21
CA GLN A 191 2.37 -19.83 -1.44
C GLN A 191 3.00 -19.30 -0.16
N SER A 192 4.22 -18.77 -0.27
CA SER A 192 5.04 -18.27 0.84
C SER A 192 5.66 -19.33 1.76
N THR A 193 5.57 -20.63 1.49
CA THR A 193 6.39 -21.64 2.19
C THR A 193 7.78 -21.79 1.54
N PRO A 194 8.84 -22.10 2.30
CA PRO A 194 10.14 -22.44 1.73
C PRO A 194 10.08 -23.65 0.79
N VAL A 195 10.90 -23.65 -0.26
CA VAL A 195 11.13 -24.78 -1.18
C VAL A 195 12.64 -24.93 -1.41
N PRO A 196 13.15 -26.12 -1.78
CA PRO A 196 14.59 -26.33 -1.94
C PRO A 196 15.22 -25.45 -3.02
N ASP A 197 14.59 -25.37 -4.19
CA ASP A 197 15.06 -24.61 -5.34
C ASP A 197 13.94 -24.40 -6.39
N ARG A 198 14.29 -23.82 -7.54
CA ARG A 198 13.37 -23.58 -8.67
C ARG A 198 13.03 -24.85 -9.46
N ASN A 199 13.91 -25.86 -9.48
CA ASN A 199 13.70 -27.12 -10.18
C ASN A 199 12.65 -27.99 -9.48
N HIS A 200 12.58 -27.95 -8.15
CA HIS A 200 11.49 -28.55 -7.37
C HIS A 200 10.10 -28.09 -7.86
N LEU A 201 9.92 -26.77 -8.05
CA LEU A 201 8.67 -26.20 -8.57
C LEU A 201 8.39 -26.63 -10.02
N ARG A 202 9.41 -26.67 -10.88
CA ARG A 202 9.29 -27.13 -12.27
C ARG A 202 8.86 -28.59 -12.36
N GLN A 203 9.49 -29.46 -11.57
CA GLN A 203 9.15 -30.87 -11.51
C GLN A 203 7.71 -31.06 -11.02
N LYS A 204 7.31 -30.40 -9.93
CA LYS A 204 5.93 -30.46 -9.43
C LYS A 204 4.91 -29.92 -10.41
N ASN A 205 5.26 -28.90 -11.21
CA ASN A 205 4.40 -28.40 -12.29
C ASN A 205 4.20 -29.47 -13.38
N ALA A 206 5.29 -30.06 -13.89
CA ALA A 206 5.21 -31.10 -14.92
C ALA A 206 4.46 -32.37 -14.45
N GLU A 207 4.68 -32.79 -13.20
CA GLU A 207 3.93 -33.90 -12.57
C GLU A 207 2.41 -33.63 -12.54
N LEU A 208 2.00 -32.39 -12.26
CA LEU A 208 0.59 -32.00 -12.21
C LEU A 208 -0.01 -31.69 -13.59
N GLU A 209 0.80 -31.23 -14.55
CA GLU A 209 0.40 -31.08 -15.96
C GLU A 209 0.04 -32.42 -16.59
N GLU A 210 0.84 -33.47 -16.39
CA GLU A 210 0.49 -34.81 -16.90
C GLU A 210 -0.67 -35.41 -16.09
N LYS A 211 -0.67 -35.29 -14.75
CA LYS A 211 -1.76 -35.80 -13.90
C LYS A 211 -3.13 -35.23 -14.29
N TYR A 212 -3.21 -33.93 -14.56
CA TYR A 212 -4.45 -33.25 -14.89
C TYR A 212 -4.65 -33.01 -16.39
N LYS A 213 -3.87 -33.63 -17.27
CA LYS A 213 -3.93 -33.41 -18.72
C LYS A 213 -5.35 -33.49 -19.28
N ASP A 214 -6.00 -34.64 -19.05
CA ASP A 214 -7.34 -34.96 -19.56
C ASP A 214 -8.43 -34.90 -18.48
N THR A 215 -8.14 -34.31 -17.31
CA THR A 215 -9.08 -34.15 -16.19
C THR A 215 -9.11 -32.71 -15.68
N ASP A 216 -10.14 -32.36 -14.90
CA ASP A 216 -10.22 -31.04 -14.27
C ASP A 216 -9.27 -30.93 -13.07
N VAL A 217 -8.73 -29.73 -12.85
CA VAL A 217 -7.89 -29.42 -11.69
C VAL A 217 -8.82 -29.06 -10.54
N PRO A 218 -8.87 -29.81 -9.43
CA PRO A 218 -9.68 -29.42 -8.28
C PRO A 218 -9.10 -28.16 -7.64
N MET A 219 -9.96 -27.18 -7.32
CA MET A 219 -9.57 -26.01 -6.53
C MET A 219 -9.10 -26.46 -5.13
N PRO A 220 -7.88 -26.08 -4.68
CA PRO A 220 -7.44 -26.36 -3.33
C PRO A 220 -8.30 -25.65 -2.27
N ASP A 221 -8.48 -26.31 -1.12
CA ASP A 221 -9.15 -25.77 0.07
C ASP A 221 -8.47 -24.51 0.62
N TYR A 222 -7.15 -24.43 0.50
CA TYR A 222 -6.34 -23.25 0.82
C TYR A 222 -6.36 -22.15 -0.26
N TRP A 223 -7.20 -22.22 -1.30
CA TRP A 223 -7.25 -21.20 -2.35
C TRP A 223 -8.64 -20.56 -2.46
N GLY A 224 -8.68 -19.24 -2.70
CA GLY A 224 -9.93 -18.55 -3.01
C GLY A 224 -9.84 -17.03 -3.02
N GLY A 225 -11.00 -16.40 -3.02
CA GLY A 225 -11.14 -14.95 -3.12
C GLY A 225 -11.35 -14.21 -1.81
N TYR A 226 -10.89 -12.97 -1.77
CA TYR A 226 -11.25 -11.97 -0.78
C TYR A 226 -11.94 -10.78 -1.46
N ILE A 227 -12.82 -10.09 -0.72
CA ILE A 227 -13.36 -8.78 -1.07
C ILE A 227 -12.98 -7.75 -0.01
N VAL A 228 -12.46 -6.61 -0.44
CA VAL A 228 -12.24 -5.41 0.40
C VAL A 228 -13.48 -4.53 0.26
N MET A 229 -14.28 -4.42 1.32
CA MET A 229 -15.44 -3.53 1.39
C MET A 229 -14.94 -2.15 1.82
N PRO A 230 -15.01 -1.12 0.97
CA PRO A 230 -14.36 0.15 1.24
C PRO A 230 -15.13 1.00 2.25
N ASP A 231 -14.38 1.58 3.19
CA ASP A 231 -14.83 2.66 4.09
C ASP A 231 -14.09 3.99 3.82
N LEU A 232 -12.98 3.97 3.08
CA LEU A 232 -12.32 5.14 2.50
C LEU A 232 -11.85 4.88 1.06
N ILE A 233 -12.00 5.88 0.18
CA ILE A 233 -11.41 5.90 -1.17
C ILE A 233 -10.82 7.30 -1.44
N GLU A 234 -9.52 7.39 -1.69
CA GLU A 234 -8.82 8.63 -2.04
C GLU A 234 -8.42 8.63 -3.53
N PHE A 235 -8.79 9.68 -4.25
CA PHE A 235 -8.37 9.99 -5.61
C PHE A 235 -7.27 11.05 -5.58
N TRP A 236 -6.09 10.70 -6.07
CA TRP A 236 -4.92 11.58 -6.14
C TRP A 236 -4.53 11.85 -7.60
N GLN A 237 -4.36 13.11 -7.97
CA GLN A 237 -3.86 13.55 -9.28
C GLN A 237 -2.58 14.39 -9.12
N GLY A 238 -1.54 13.98 -9.85
CA GLY A 238 -0.21 14.60 -9.83
C GLY A 238 -0.19 15.97 -10.51
N GLN A 239 0.32 16.99 -9.81
CA GLN A 239 0.50 18.37 -10.30
C GLN A 239 1.96 18.84 -10.20
N THR A 240 2.38 19.67 -11.16
CA THR A 240 3.78 20.12 -11.31
C THR A 240 4.19 21.10 -10.22
N ASN A 241 3.28 21.99 -9.83
CA ASN A 241 3.46 22.98 -8.76
C ASN A 241 3.54 22.35 -7.35
N ARG A 242 3.37 21.02 -7.23
CA ARG A 242 3.29 20.22 -5.97
C ARG A 242 2.00 20.39 -5.18
N LEU A 243 1.05 21.19 -5.64
CA LEU A 243 -0.31 21.27 -5.10
C LEU A 243 -1.14 20.11 -5.67
N HIS A 244 -0.84 18.90 -5.19
CA HIS A 244 -1.49 17.68 -5.63
C HIS A 244 -2.98 17.67 -5.25
N ASP A 245 -3.83 17.29 -6.20
CA ASP A 245 -5.26 17.17 -5.97
C ASP A 245 -5.54 15.88 -5.21
N ARG A 246 -6.29 16.00 -4.11
CA ARG A 246 -6.63 14.88 -3.23
C ARG A 246 -8.09 15.01 -2.81
N ILE A 247 -8.96 14.24 -3.45
CA ILE A 247 -10.37 14.13 -3.06
C ILE A 247 -10.54 12.78 -2.37
N VAL A 248 -10.92 12.80 -1.08
CA VAL A 248 -11.17 11.60 -0.29
C VAL A 248 -12.66 11.44 -0.05
N PHE A 249 -13.16 10.23 -0.26
CA PHE A 249 -14.50 9.79 0.12
C PHE A 249 -14.39 8.90 1.37
N THR A 250 -15.25 9.09 2.34
CA THR A 250 -15.34 8.26 3.56
C THR A 250 -16.78 7.86 3.86
N ARG A 251 -16.96 6.71 4.54
CA ARG A 251 -18.25 6.33 5.12
C ARG A 251 -18.33 6.87 6.55
N PRO A 252 -19.31 7.74 6.88
CA PRO A 252 -19.55 8.17 8.27
C PRO A 252 -19.80 6.97 9.19
N LYS A 253 -19.41 7.06 10.46
CA LYS A 253 -19.69 6.00 11.42
C LYS A 253 -21.16 6.04 11.82
N THR A 254 -21.74 4.87 12.12
CA THR A 254 -23.12 4.77 12.58
C THR A 254 -23.35 5.61 13.84
N GLY A 255 -24.10 6.71 13.71
CA GLY A 255 -24.38 7.65 14.80
C GLY A 255 -23.77 9.05 14.59
N GLU A 256 -22.86 9.23 13.64
CA GLU A 256 -22.39 10.55 13.20
C GLU A 256 -23.44 11.17 12.26
N SER A 257 -24.15 12.20 12.73
CA SER A 257 -25.22 12.90 11.99
C SER A 257 -24.85 14.32 11.53
N VAL A 258 -23.64 14.77 11.88
CA VAL A 258 -23.12 16.10 11.58
C VAL A 258 -21.89 15.93 10.70
N LEU A 259 -21.89 16.57 9.53
CA LEU A 259 -20.71 16.66 8.67
C LEU A 259 -19.62 17.48 9.38
N GLU A 260 -18.38 17.03 9.33
CA GLU A 260 -17.24 17.82 9.82
C GLU A 260 -16.96 19.00 8.88
N ASP A 261 -16.11 19.93 9.31
CA ASP A 261 -15.71 21.08 8.49
C ASP A 261 -15.18 20.62 7.11
N TYR A 262 -15.64 21.27 6.05
CA TYR A 262 -15.30 21.00 4.65
C TYR A 262 -15.74 19.62 4.10
N GLN A 263 -16.58 18.86 4.82
CA GLN A 263 -17.23 17.67 4.27
C GLN A 263 -18.47 18.02 3.45
N HIS A 264 -18.63 17.29 2.34
CA HIS A 264 -19.75 17.40 1.41
C HIS A 264 -20.47 16.06 1.31
N PRO A 265 -21.82 16.04 1.21
CA PRO A 265 -22.56 14.80 1.01
C PRO A 265 -22.29 14.21 -0.39
N ALA A 266 -22.23 12.88 -0.47
CA ALA A 266 -22.05 12.12 -1.71
C ALA A 266 -23.15 11.06 -1.87
N GLU A 267 -23.11 10.29 -2.97
CA GLU A 267 -24.08 9.22 -3.21
C GLU A 267 -23.88 8.03 -2.25
N ALA A 268 -24.88 7.14 -2.16
CA ALA A 268 -24.78 5.86 -1.45
C ALA A 268 -24.26 5.93 0.01
N GLY A 269 -24.55 7.04 0.71
CA GLY A 269 -24.17 7.26 2.11
C GLY A 269 -22.68 7.57 2.32
N TRP A 270 -21.97 8.00 1.28
CA TRP A 270 -20.62 8.54 1.39
C TRP A 270 -20.64 10.04 1.71
N VAL A 271 -19.55 10.53 2.26
CA VAL A 271 -19.18 11.96 2.28
C VAL A 271 -17.84 12.13 1.59
N TYR A 272 -17.52 13.32 1.10
CA TYR A 272 -16.21 13.61 0.53
C TYR A 272 -15.67 14.98 0.95
N GLN A 273 -14.35 15.12 0.90
CA GLN A 273 -13.64 16.36 1.19
C GLN A 273 -12.31 16.43 0.42
N ARG A 274 -11.79 17.65 0.24
CA ARG A 274 -10.42 17.86 -0.25
C ARG A 274 -9.42 17.74 0.89
N LEU A 275 -8.27 17.13 0.62
CA LEU A 275 -7.12 17.10 1.52
C LEU A 275 -5.98 17.97 0.97
N SER A 276 -5.13 18.49 1.86
CA SER A 276 -3.87 19.11 1.47
C SER A 276 -2.90 18.05 0.90
N PRO A 277 -2.05 18.42 -0.07
CA PRO A 277 -1.00 17.54 -0.61
C PRO A 277 0.06 17.13 0.42
#